data_AF-A0A6P1M7J6-F1
#
_entry.id   AF-A0A6P1M7J6-F1
#
_cell.length_a   1.000
_cell.length_b   1.000
_cell.length_c   1.000
_cell.angle_alpha   90.00
_cell.angle_beta   90.00
_cell.angle_gamma   90.00
#
_symmetry.space_group_name_H-M   'P 1'
#
loop_
_entity.id
_entity.type
_entity.pdbx_description
1 polymer ?
#
loop_
_entity_poly.entity_id
_entity_poly.type
_entity_poly.pdbx_seq_one_letter_code
_entity_poly.pdbx_strand_id
1 'polypeptide(L)'
;MKSRIKWMGMLMVVIATVSSAQAAVVDLVGNGTDIGGFHHFSDTNNWAGGNLPTSTDVPRFRYNDNDRNKLYLDASPSVATIVVLDGIQANIGGPGTMTASSYLNMAYTDPSLDLWDSATVNIGNRIRTTTGTTAITLHNDSTLETQNISFDAAGAKLLVTLNNNSMYKQLGAPQLAANMHADSQFVLNDSSSVLMENMTASELFDSWFSNGAVFHLNDDASITLQTSGNNIDDIATYHAAGYLVLNGKTDAVKDVDYTYNVDTGVLQVIPEPATLGLFMVGTVGVLAVRHRLMDRK
;
A
#
# COMPACT_ATOMS: atom_id res chain seq x y z
N MET A 1 -77.68 21.64 -10.41
CA MET A 1 -76.33 22.22 -10.22
C MET A 1 -75.32 21.07 -10.19
N LYS A 2 -74.19 21.28 -10.87
CA LYS A 2 -73.07 20.36 -11.07
C LYS A 2 -72.47 19.95 -9.70
N SER A 3 -72.08 18.70 -9.49
CA SER A 3 -70.66 18.31 -9.57
C SER A 3 -70.50 16.79 -9.45
N ARG A 4 -69.83 16.19 -10.45
CA ARG A 4 -69.22 14.85 -10.44
C ARG A 4 -67.72 15.04 -10.18
N ILE A 5 -67.14 14.37 -9.19
CA ILE A 5 -65.69 14.16 -9.05
C ILE A 5 -65.52 12.74 -8.48
N LYS A 6 -65.30 11.74 -9.34
CA LYS A 6 -64.00 11.16 -9.76
C LYS A 6 -63.27 10.36 -8.66
N TRP A 7 -63.23 9.05 -8.89
CA TRP A 7 -62.26 8.10 -8.37
C TRP A 7 -60.82 8.62 -8.52
N MET A 8 -59.96 8.33 -7.54
CA MET A 8 -58.55 8.04 -7.78
C MET A 8 -58.00 7.21 -6.61
N GLY A 9 -57.32 6.13 -6.96
CA GLY A 9 -56.89 5.08 -6.05
C GLY A 9 -55.94 5.58 -4.97
N MET A 10 -56.10 5.01 -3.78
CA MET A 10 -55.14 5.17 -2.69
C MET A 10 -53.91 4.34 -3.06
N LEU A 11 -52.95 5.02 -3.69
CA LEU A 11 -51.58 4.56 -3.89
C LEU A 11 -50.98 4.29 -2.49
N MET A 12 -50.65 3.04 -2.18
CA MET A 12 -49.74 2.72 -1.09
C MET A 12 -48.41 3.40 -1.38
N VAL A 13 -48.12 4.50 -0.69
CA VAL A 13 -46.73 4.92 -0.51
C VAL A 13 -46.26 4.22 0.75
N VAL A 14 -45.61 3.08 0.57
CA VAL A 14 -44.67 2.56 1.54
C VAL A 14 -43.54 3.59 1.60
N ILE A 15 -43.65 4.56 2.50
CA ILE A 15 -42.48 5.33 2.92
C ILE A 15 -41.67 4.34 3.76
N ALA A 16 -40.80 3.58 3.10
CA ALA A 16 -39.60 3.11 3.74
C ALA A 16 -38.80 4.38 4.06
N THR A 17 -39.05 4.97 5.22
CA THR A 17 -38.04 5.80 5.86
C THR A 17 -36.91 4.84 6.18
N VAL A 18 -35.97 4.73 5.23
CA VAL A 18 -34.62 4.30 5.52
C VAL A 18 -34.11 5.37 6.46
N SER A 19 -34.29 5.16 7.77
CA SER A 19 -33.56 5.94 8.76
C SER A 19 -32.11 5.56 8.56
N SER A 20 -31.42 6.37 7.75
CA SER A 20 -29.97 6.40 7.65
C SER A 20 -29.45 6.68 9.05
N ALA A 21 -29.06 5.63 9.77
CA ALA A 21 -28.18 5.76 10.92
C ALA A 21 -26.89 6.36 10.37
N GLN A 22 -26.76 7.67 10.55
CA GLN A 22 -25.59 8.43 10.15
C GLN A 22 -24.46 7.94 11.06
N ALA A 23 -23.53 7.17 10.47
CA ALA A 23 -22.38 6.64 11.19
C ALA A 23 -21.69 7.77 11.96
N ALA A 24 -21.24 7.49 13.18
CA ALA A 24 -20.27 8.33 13.86
C ALA A 24 -18.98 8.34 13.03
N VAL A 25 -18.88 9.33 12.13
CA VAL A 25 -17.61 9.72 11.52
C VAL A 25 -16.82 10.36 12.66
N VAL A 26 -15.64 9.83 13.00
CA VAL A 26 -14.67 10.67 13.70
C VAL A 26 -14.17 11.62 12.61
N ASP A 27 -14.90 12.71 12.48
CA ASP A 27 -14.51 13.82 11.63
C ASP A 27 -13.44 14.57 12.40
N LEU A 28 -12.25 14.71 11.81
CA LEU A 28 -11.19 15.51 12.40
C LEU A 28 -11.44 17.02 12.22
N VAL A 29 -12.65 17.39 11.79
CA VAL A 29 -13.17 18.75 11.88
C VAL A 29 -13.72 18.99 13.30
N GLY A 30 -12.82 19.38 14.21
CA GLY A 30 -13.17 20.00 15.50
C GLY A 30 -12.62 19.32 16.75
N ASN A 31 -12.10 20.16 17.66
CA ASN A 31 -11.63 19.88 19.03
C ASN A 31 -10.32 19.08 19.22
N GLY A 32 -9.35 19.18 18.31
CA GLY A 32 -7.94 18.98 18.67
C GLY A 32 -7.27 20.32 19.07
N THR A 33 -6.11 20.23 19.73
CA THR A 33 -5.30 21.39 20.10
C THR A 33 -4.09 21.47 19.18
N ASP A 34 -3.90 22.60 18.51
CA ASP A 34 -2.70 22.83 17.71
C ASP A 34 -1.51 23.16 18.62
N ILE A 35 -0.45 22.35 18.55
CA ILE A 35 0.82 22.59 19.26
C ILE A 35 1.97 22.32 18.27
N GLY A 36 2.94 23.23 18.17
CA GLY A 36 4.14 23.01 17.36
C GLY A 36 3.92 22.85 15.85
N GLY A 37 2.75 23.23 15.31
CA GLY A 37 2.40 23.02 13.90
C GLY A 37 1.73 21.68 13.60
N PHE A 38 1.46 20.86 14.62
CA PHE A 38 0.73 19.61 14.53
C PHE A 38 -0.61 19.74 15.28
N HIS A 39 -1.65 19.07 14.80
CA HIS A 39 -2.95 19.03 15.46
C HIS A 39 -2.97 17.84 16.41
N HIS A 40 -2.80 18.10 17.70
CA HIS A 40 -2.75 17.05 18.71
C HIS A 40 -4.15 16.74 19.21
N PHE A 41 -4.54 15.46 19.15
CA PHE A 41 -5.69 14.94 19.87
C PHE A 41 -5.27 14.59 21.30
N SER A 42 -4.83 15.59 22.07
CA SER A 42 -4.16 15.40 23.37
C SER A 42 -4.78 16.21 24.51
N ASP A 43 -6.10 16.10 24.71
CA ASP A 43 -6.64 16.33 26.05
C ASP A 43 -6.73 14.98 26.77
N THR A 44 -5.88 14.80 27.77
CA THR A 44 -5.94 13.67 28.68
C THR A 44 -7.17 13.69 29.58
N ASN A 45 -7.99 14.74 29.66
CA ASN A 45 -9.35 14.68 30.21
C ASN A 45 -10.39 14.10 29.23
N ASN A 46 -10.05 13.97 27.94
CA ASN A 46 -10.86 13.25 26.96
C ASN A 46 -10.38 11.80 26.73
N TRP A 47 -9.25 11.38 27.32
CA TRP A 47 -8.77 9.99 27.26
C TRP A 47 -8.27 9.40 28.61
N ALA A 48 -8.38 10.09 29.74
CA ALA A 48 -8.17 9.51 31.08
C ALA A 48 -9.52 9.36 31.81
N GLY A 49 -10.06 8.15 31.75
CA GLY A 49 -11.35 7.84 32.39
C GLY A 49 -12.01 6.57 31.89
N GLY A 50 -11.50 5.93 30.84
CA GLY A 50 -12.08 4.68 30.35
C GLY A 50 -13.45 4.93 29.72
N ASN A 51 -13.45 5.27 28.44
CA ASN A 51 -14.20 4.52 27.45
C ASN A 51 -13.92 5.09 26.06
N LEU A 52 -13.49 4.19 25.17
CA LEU A 52 -13.67 4.33 23.71
C LEU A 52 -15.15 4.67 23.41
N PRO A 53 -15.48 5.25 22.24
CA PRO A 53 -16.88 5.39 21.83
C PRO A 53 -17.63 4.06 22.05
N THR A 54 -18.59 4.05 22.97
CA THR A 54 -19.39 2.87 23.32
C THR A 54 -20.58 2.68 22.39
N SER A 55 -20.69 3.50 21.33
CA SER A 55 -21.65 3.21 20.28
C SER A 55 -21.28 1.87 19.66
N THR A 56 -22.27 1.01 19.48
CA THR A 56 -22.18 -0.24 18.70
C THR A 56 -21.73 -0.03 17.24
N ASP A 57 -21.49 1.22 16.83
CA ASP A 57 -20.92 1.62 15.56
C ASP A 57 -19.40 1.75 15.66
N VAL A 58 -18.69 1.03 14.79
CA VAL A 58 -17.23 0.93 14.82
C VAL A 58 -16.60 2.27 14.38
N PRO A 59 -15.69 2.89 15.16
CA PRO A 59 -15.15 4.22 14.88
C PRO A 59 -14.41 4.27 13.54
N ARG A 60 -14.57 5.35 12.77
CA ARG A 60 -13.92 5.52 11.45
C ARG A 60 -13.04 6.75 11.44
N PHE A 61 -11.88 6.67 10.81
CA PHE A 61 -10.97 7.78 10.56
C PHE A 61 -11.15 8.30 9.13
N ARG A 62 -11.27 9.62 8.92
CA ARG A 62 -11.45 10.23 7.59
C ARG A 62 -10.44 11.34 7.34
N TYR A 63 -9.72 11.24 6.23
CA TYR A 63 -8.84 12.30 5.72
C TYR A 63 -9.59 13.23 4.75
N ASN A 64 -9.43 14.53 4.94
CA ASN A 64 -9.79 15.58 3.98
C ASN A 64 -8.60 16.55 3.82
N ASP A 65 -8.74 17.59 3.01
CA ASP A 65 -7.69 18.57 2.72
C ASP A 65 -7.09 19.23 3.97
N ASN A 66 -7.93 19.49 4.99
CA ASN A 66 -7.50 20.14 6.21
C ASN A 66 -6.74 19.19 7.14
N ASP A 67 -6.90 17.88 6.97
CA ASP A 67 -6.41 16.87 7.93
C ASP A 67 -5.20 16.08 7.44
N ARG A 68 -4.82 16.35 6.19
CA ARG A 68 -3.75 15.69 5.45
C ARG A 68 -2.46 15.46 6.25
N ASN A 69 -2.03 16.44 7.04
CA ASN A 69 -0.73 16.42 7.75
C ASN A 69 -0.87 16.32 9.27
N LYS A 70 -2.07 16.00 9.77
CA LYS A 70 -2.39 16.13 11.18
C LYS A 70 -2.15 14.86 12.01
N LEU A 71 -1.93 13.70 11.39
CA LEU A 71 -1.79 12.46 12.13
C LEU A 71 -0.33 12.11 12.41
N TYR A 72 0.02 12.11 13.69
CA TYR A 72 1.26 11.56 14.22
C TYR A 72 0.92 10.49 15.26
N LEU A 73 1.50 9.31 15.14
CA LEU A 73 1.29 8.14 15.99
C LEU A 73 2.40 8.04 17.03
N ASP A 74 2.14 8.51 18.24
CA ASP A 74 2.94 8.22 19.44
C ASP A 74 2.33 7.09 20.29
N ALA A 75 1.15 6.59 19.88
CA ALA A 75 0.38 5.53 20.50
C ALA A 75 -0.12 4.53 19.46
N SER A 76 -0.83 3.49 19.90
CA SER A 76 -1.34 2.43 19.01
C SER A 76 -2.88 2.38 18.95
N PRO A 77 -3.54 3.29 18.21
CA PRO A 77 -5.00 3.36 18.16
C PRO A 77 -5.60 2.22 17.33
N SER A 78 -6.87 1.89 17.62
CA SER A 78 -7.66 0.95 16.82
C SER A 78 -8.95 1.62 16.30
N VAL A 79 -9.23 1.44 15.02
CA VAL A 79 -10.42 1.93 14.32
C VAL A 79 -11.06 0.81 13.49
N ALA A 80 -12.29 1.01 13.03
CA ALA A 80 -12.91 0.13 12.05
C ALA A 80 -12.23 0.24 10.69
N THR A 81 -12.07 1.49 10.26
CA THR A 81 -11.84 1.82 8.87
C THR A 81 -11.14 3.17 8.81
N ILE A 82 -10.17 3.25 7.92
CA ILE A 82 -9.52 4.49 7.51
C ILE A 82 -10.09 4.84 6.12
N VAL A 83 -10.50 6.08 5.91
CA VAL A 83 -11.02 6.57 4.63
C VAL A 83 -10.14 7.71 4.15
N VAL A 84 -9.52 7.55 2.99
CA VAL A 84 -8.81 8.63 2.29
C VAL A 84 -9.69 9.08 1.13
N LEU A 85 -10.04 10.36 1.09
CA LEU A 85 -10.93 10.91 0.05
C LEU A 85 -10.17 11.23 -1.24
N ASP A 86 -10.96 11.58 -2.26
CA ASP A 86 -10.47 12.00 -3.56
C ASP A 86 -9.51 13.19 -3.50
N GLY A 87 -8.39 13.10 -4.22
CA GLY A 87 -7.37 14.14 -4.30
C GLY A 87 -6.60 14.39 -2.99
N ILE A 88 -6.79 13.55 -1.96
CA ILE A 88 -6.13 13.70 -0.67
C ILE A 88 -4.88 12.84 -0.59
N GLN A 89 -3.75 13.45 -0.24
CA GLN A 89 -2.51 12.75 0.11
C GLN A 89 -2.35 12.64 1.63
N ALA A 90 -3.07 11.72 2.27
CA ALA A 90 -3.03 11.50 3.71
C ALA A 90 -1.61 11.18 4.20
N ASN A 91 -1.12 11.86 5.23
CA ASN A 91 0.17 11.58 5.87
C ASN A 91 -0.04 11.02 7.28
N ILE A 92 0.66 9.93 7.58
CA ILE A 92 0.71 9.31 8.92
C ILE A 92 2.18 9.16 9.30
N GLY A 93 2.62 9.89 10.32
CA GLY A 93 3.97 9.76 10.87
C GLY A 93 4.00 9.13 12.25
N GLY A 94 5.19 8.83 12.76
CA GLY A 94 5.47 8.50 14.15
C GLY A 94 5.60 7.01 14.44
N PRO A 95 6.22 6.59 15.56
CA PRO A 95 6.60 5.20 15.80
C PRO A 95 5.44 4.27 16.19
N GLY A 96 4.22 4.79 16.31
CA GLY A 96 3.05 4.04 16.78
C GLY A 96 2.41 3.15 15.71
N THR A 97 1.44 2.33 16.15
CA THR A 97 0.72 1.38 15.28
C THR A 97 -0.78 1.69 15.22
N MET A 98 -1.29 2.12 14.06
CA MET A 98 -2.73 2.22 13.83
C MET A 98 -3.29 0.90 13.30
N THR A 99 -4.29 0.34 13.96
CA THR A 99 -4.98 -0.86 13.48
C THR A 99 -6.38 -0.51 12.97
N ALA A 100 -6.66 -0.79 11.70
CA ALA A 100 -8.01 -0.77 11.12
C ALA A 100 -8.54 -2.21 11.05
N SER A 101 -9.55 -2.56 11.84
CA SER A 101 -10.08 -3.94 11.89
C SER A 101 -10.74 -4.38 10.58
N SER A 102 -11.21 -3.44 9.76
CA SER A 102 -11.82 -3.69 8.46
C SER A 102 -10.94 -3.14 7.33
N TYR A 103 -11.21 -1.91 6.86
CA TYR A 103 -10.69 -1.46 5.58
C TYR A 103 -9.76 -0.26 5.70
N LEU A 104 -8.79 -0.18 4.79
CA LEU A 104 -8.32 1.09 4.27
C LEU A 104 -9.11 1.36 2.99
N ASN A 105 -9.99 2.36 3.02
CA ASN A 105 -10.87 2.70 1.93
C ASN A 105 -10.29 3.86 1.12
N MET A 106 -9.72 3.52 -0.03
CA MET A 106 -9.15 4.43 -1.03
C MET A 106 -9.97 4.32 -2.34
N ALA A 107 -11.28 4.18 -2.18
CA ALA A 107 -12.25 4.00 -3.25
C ALA A 107 -12.73 5.34 -3.82
N TYR A 108 -11.80 6.19 -4.25
CA TYR A 108 -12.05 7.51 -4.87
C TYR A 108 -11.08 7.70 -6.04
N THR A 109 -11.23 8.79 -6.82
CA THR A 109 -10.46 9.00 -8.07
C THR A 109 -8.95 8.99 -7.83
N ASP A 110 -8.43 9.87 -6.97
CA ASP A 110 -6.98 9.99 -6.76
C ASP A 110 -6.58 10.07 -5.26
N PRO A 111 -6.94 9.08 -4.42
CA PRO A 111 -6.53 9.04 -3.02
C PRO A 111 -5.08 8.56 -2.88
N SER A 112 -4.34 9.19 -1.98
CA SER A 112 -2.96 8.84 -1.67
C SER A 112 -2.71 8.73 -0.17
N LEU A 113 -1.84 7.81 0.24
CA LEU A 113 -1.44 7.60 1.64
C LEU A 113 0.08 7.52 1.73
N ASP A 114 0.68 8.38 2.54
CA ASP A 114 2.10 8.29 2.88
C ASP A 114 2.29 7.94 4.36
N LEU A 115 3.18 6.98 4.63
CA LEU A 115 3.62 6.63 5.98
C LEU A 115 5.07 7.05 6.20
N TRP A 116 5.36 7.63 7.37
CA TRP A 116 6.65 8.20 7.71
C TRP A 116 7.06 7.85 9.15
N ASP A 117 8.32 8.10 9.48
CA ASP A 117 8.88 8.04 10.84
C ASP A 117 8.53 6.74 11.60
N SER A 118 8.71 5.60 10.93
CA SER A 118 8.46 4.25 11.46
C SER A 118 6.99 3.93 11.78
N ALA A 119 6.04 4.70 11.25
CA ALA A 119 4.61 4.43 11.43
C ALA A 119 4.22 3.06 10.91
N THR A 120 3.40 2.37 11.70
CA THR A 120 2.81 1.09 11.29
C THR A 120 1.30 1.25 11.12
N VAL A 121 0.76 0.78 10.00
CA VAL A 121 -0.68 0.70 9.75
C VAL A 121 -1.05 -0.75 9.43
N ASN A 122 -1.96 -1.32 10.23
CA ASN A 122 -2.42 -2.69 10.09
C ASN A 122 -3.87 -2.72 9.61
N ILE A 123 -4.13 -3.34 8.46
CA ILE A 123 -5.45 -3.44 7.83
C ILE A 123 -5.95 -4.88 7.96
N GLY A 124 -6.88 -5.09 8.89
CA GLY A 124 -7.40 -6.40 9.28
C GLY A 124 -8.26 -7.12 8.24
N ASN A 125 -8.77 -6.42 7.21
CA ASN A 125 -9.49 -7.05 6.10
C ASN A 125 -8.87 -6.73 4.74
N ARG A 126 -9.02 -5.51 4.21
CA ARG A 126 -8.45 -5.21 2.88
C ARG A 126 -8.30 -3.73 2.59
N ILE A 127 -7.39 -3.42 1.69
CA ILE A 127 -7.36 -2.13 1.01
C ILE A 127 -8.37 -2.19 -0.14
N ARG A 128 -9.25 -1.18 -0.22
CA ARG A 128 -10.24 -1.07 -1.30
C ARG A 128 -9.84 0.06 -2.24
N THR A 129 -9.72 -0.26 -3.52
CA THR A 129 -9.52 0.69 -4.62
C THR A 129 -10.72 0.62 -5.56
N THR A 130 -11.06 1.71 -6.25
CA THR A 130 -12.17 1.72 -7.22
C THR A 130 -11.74 2.35 -8.54
N THR A 131 -12.12 3.59 -8.83
CA THR A 131 -11.78 4.27 -10.07
C THR A 131 -10.57 5.17 -9.89
N GLY A 132 -9.75 5.33 -10.92
CA GLY A 132 -8.61 6.25 -10.91
C GLY A 132 -7.34 5.67 -10.29
N THR A 133 -6.47 6.54 -9.77
CA THR A 133 -5.12 6.18 -9.30
C THR A 133 -5.02 6.27 -7.78
N THR A 134 -4.94 5.12 -7.13
CA THR A 134 -4.57 5.02 -5.72
C THR A 134 -3.05 5.00 -5.59
N ALA A 135 -2.47 5.83 -4.72
CA ALA A 135 -1.04 5.80 -4.42
C ALA A 135 -0.76 5.53 -2.94
N ILE A 136 0.24 4.71 -2.65
CA ILE A 136 0.72 4.43 -1.30
C ILE A 136 2.23 4.59 -1.28
N THR A 137 2.75 5.48 -0.43
CA THR A 137 4.19 5.73 -0.30
C THR A 137 4.65 5.44 1.12
N LEU A 138 5.61 4.54 1.29
CA LEU A 138 6.20 4.24 2.59
C LEU A 138 7.63 4.79 2.66
N HIS A 139 7.93 5.42 3.78
CA HIS A 139 9.23 6.03 4.07
C HIS A 139 9.74 5.62 5.45
N ASN A 140 11.06 5.73 5.65
CA ASN A 140 11.73 5.70 6.95
C ASN A 140 11.22 4.59 7.89
N ASP A 141 11.51 3.33 7.58
CA ASP A 141 11.13 2.16 8.41
C ASP A 141 9.62 1.99 8.65
N SER A 142 8.75 2.73 7.95
CA SER A 142 7.30 2.56 8.08
C SER A 142 6.82 1.23 7.52
N THR A 143 5.69 0.76 8.04
CA THR A 143 5.11 -0.54 7.68
C THR A 143 3.63 -0.40 7.36
N LEU A 144 3.19 -0.96 6.24
CA LEU A 144 1.77 -1.19 5.94
C LEU A 144 1.51 -2.69 5.85
N GLU A 145 0.69 -3.22 6.74
CA GLU A 145 0.23 -4.60 6.71
C GLU A 145 -1.23 -4.67 6.25
N THR A 146 -1.56 -5.60 5.36
CA THR A 146 -2.94 -5.88 4.94
C THR A 146 -3.19 -7.36 4.71
N GLN A 147 -4.43 -7.83 4.90
CA GLN A 147 -4.75 -9.20 4.51
C GLN A 147 -4.83 -9.36 2.99
N ASN A 148 -5.42 -8.41 2.26
CA ASN A 148 -5.47 -8.43 0.80
C ASN A 148 -5.86 -7.05 0.23
N ILE A 149 -5.91 -6.96 -1.10
CA ILE A 149 -6.39 -5.80 -1.85
C ILE A 149 -7.61 -6.19 -2.68
N SER A 150 -8.56 -5.27 -2.84
CA SER A 150 -9.68 -5.40 -3.75
C SER A 150 -9.76 -4.22 -4.71
N PHE A 151 -9.70 -4.53 -6.01
CA PHE A 151 -9.96 -3.61 -7.11
C PHE A 151 -11.45 -3.66 -7.43
N ASP A 152 -12.24 -2.84 -6.75
CA ASP A 152 -13.71 -2.91 -6.76
C ASP A 152 -14.33 -2.37 -8.08
N ALA A 153 -13.56 -1.72 -8.94
CA ALA A 153 -14.00 -1.23 -10.25
C ALA A 153 -12.93 -1.40 -11.34
N ALA A 154 -13.34 -1.67 -12.57
CA ALA A 154 -12.43 -1.86 -13.70
C ALA A 154 -11.59 -0.60 -13.99
N GLY A 155 -10.29 -0.80 -14.24
CA GLY A 155 -9.34 0.29 -14.44
C GLY A 155 -8.81 0.89 -13.15
N ALA A 156 -9.05 0.25 -12.00
CA ALA A 156 -8.44 0.63 -10.73
C ALA A 156 -6.91 0.53 -10.81
N LYS A 157 -6.21 1.65 -10.67
CA LYS A 157 -4.74 1.70 -10.70
C LYS A 157 -4.21 1.82 -9.27
N LEU A 158 -3.26 0.96 -8.91
CA LEU A 158 -2.56 1.03 -7.63
C LEU A 158 -1.07 1.26 -7.86
N LEU A 159 -0.54 2.31 -7.24
CA LEU A 159 0.88 2.63 -7.23
C LEU A 159 1.38 2.50 -5.79
N VAL A 160 2.35 1.62 -5.58
CA VAL A 160 3.01 1.47 -4.27
C VAL A 160 4.47 1.84 -4.44
N THR A 161 4.99 2.68 -3.56
CA THR A 161 6.41 3.06 -3.54
C THR A 161 6.95 2.91 -2.13
N LEU A 162 8.04 2.16 -1.99
CA LEU A 162 8.69 1.87 -0.72
C LEU A 162 10.10 2.43 -0.73
N ASN A 163 10.46 3.16 0.32
CA ASN A 163 11.76 3.80 0.47
C ASN A 163 12.34 3.52 1.86
N ASN A 164 13.65 3.67 2.02
CA ASN A 164 14.34 3.72 3.32
C ASN A 164 13.92 2.62 4.30
N ASN A 165 14.17 1.35 3.94
CA ASN A 165 13.89 0.17 4.77
C ASN A 165 12.41 0.00 5.20
N SER A 166 11.47 0.65 4.51
CA SER A 166 10.03 0.44 4.73
C SER A 166 9.56 -0.92 4.24
N MET A 167 8.39 -1.34 4.75
CA MET A 167 7.83 -2.66 4.52
C MET A 167 6.36 -2.61 4.12
N TYR A 168 6.02 -3.30 3.04
CA TYR A 168 4.63 -3.62 2.70
C TYR A 168 4.38 -5.12 2.89
N LYS A 169 3.44 -5.47 3.75
CA LYS A 169 3.11 -6.87 4.03
C LYS A 169 1.69 -7.20 3.56
N GLN A 170 1.57 -8.24 2.75
CA GLN A 170 0.30 -8.73 2.25
C GLN A 170 0.14 -10.22 2.54
N LEU A 171 -0.87 -10.56 3.35
CA LEU A 171 -1.04 -11.92 3.87
C LEU A 171 -1.83 -12.85 2.93
N GLY A 172 -2.46 -12.34 1.88
CA GLY A 172 -3.29 -13.12 0.96
C GLY A 172 -3.42 -12.47 -0.41
N ALA A 173 -3.86 -13.26 -1.39
CA ALA A 173 -4.01 -12.80 -2.77
C ALA A 173 -5.11 -11.71 -2.91
N PRO A 174 -4.96 -10.77 -3.86
CA PRO A 174 -6.02 -9.82 -4.21
C PRO A 174 -7.34 -10.52 -4.57
N GLN A 175 -8.47 -10.02 -4.07
CA GLN A 175 -9.79 -10.66 -4.25
C GLN A 175 -10.47 -10.36 -5.59
N LEU A 176 -10.10 -9.26 -6.27
CA LEU A 176 -10.72 -8.80 -7.52
C LEU A 176 -9.68 -8.29 -8.54
N ALA A 177 -8.57 -9.00 -8.69
CA ALA A 177 -7.44 -8.54 -9.51
C ALA A 177 -7.79 -8.25 -10.99
N ALA A 178 -8.81 -8.90 -11.56
CA ALA A 178 -9.23 -8.71 -12.95
C ALA A 178 -9.67 -7.26 -13.30
N ASN A 179 -9.98 -6.46 -12.28
CA ASN A 179 -10.33 -5.06 -12.44
C ASN A 179 -9.11 -4.11 -12.40
N MET A 180 -7.93 -4.63 -12.09
CA MET A 180 -6.70 -3.85 -12.00
C MET A 180 -6.31 -3.28 -13.36
N HIS A 181 -5.83 -2.03 -13.35
CA HIS A 181 -5.21 -1.42 -14.51
C HIS A 181 -3.79 -1.97 -14.69
N ALA A 182 -3.40 -2.24 -15.94
CA ALA A 182 -2.07 -2.75 -16.32
C ALA A 182 -0.90 -1.76 -16.11
N ASP A 183 -1.16 -0.60 -15.51
CA ASP A 183 -0.12 0.35 -15.11
C ASP A 183 0.07 0.35 -13.59
N SER A 184 -0.53 -0.60 -12.89
CA SER A 184 -0.33 -0.74 -11.44
C SER A 184 1.10 -1.18 -11.20
N GLN A 185 1.75 -0.60 -10.19
CA GLN A 185 3.17 -0.82 -9.99
C GLN A 185 3.54 -0.85 -8.52
N PHE A 186 4.58 -1.62 -8.23
CA PHE A 186 5.33 -1.58 -6.98
C PHE A 186 6.73 -1.11 -7.29
N VAL A 187 7.20 -0.07 -6.62
CA VAL A 187 8.57 0.43 -6.73
C VAL A 187 9.23 0.34 -5.37
N LEU A 188 10.20 -0.55 -5.23
CA LEU A 188 10.95 -0.77 -4.00
C LEU A 188 12.34 -0.17 -4.18
N ASN A 189 12.69 0.79 -3.33
CA ASN A 189 13.99 1.47 -3.32
C ASN A 189 14.71 1.22 -1.99
N ASP A 190 16.02 1.43 -1.97
CA ASP A 190 16.88 1.14 -0.82
C ASP A 190 16.61 -0.28 -0.28
N SER A 191 16.75 -0.47 1.04
CA SER A 191 16.52 -1.75 1.72
C SER A 191 15.04 -2.10 1.93
N SER A 192 14.12 -1.51 1.16
CA SER A 192 12.69 -1.75 1.35
C SER A 192 12.25 -3.17 0.97
N SER A 193 11.12 -3.61 1.50
CA SER A 193 10.66 -4.99 1.33
C SER A 193 9.16 -5.14 1.11
N VAL A 194 8.81 -6.12 0.29
CA VAL A 194 7.46 -6.66 0.20
C VAL A 194 7.44 -8.06 0.80
N LEU A 195 6.56 -8.28 1.79
CA LEU A 195 6.38 -9.59 2.43
C LEU A 195 5.05 -10.21 1.99
N MET A 196 5.15 -11.33 1.30
CA MET A 196 4.06 -12.12 0.72
C MET A 196 4.21 -13.60 1.11
N GLU A 197 4.47 -13.85 2.39
CA GLU A 197 4.91 -15.14 2.96
C GLU A 197 3.91 -16.29 2.81
N ASN A 198 2.65 -15.98 2.47
CA ASN A 198 1.58 -16.96 2.21
C ASN A 198 1.23 -17.07 0.71
N MET A 199 2.05 -16.49 -0.17
CA MET A 199 1.87 -16.57 -1.62
C MET A 199 3.13 -17.15 -2.26
N THR A 200 2.92 -18.17 -3.07
CA THR A 200 3.94 -18.70 -3.99
C THR A 200 4.23 -17.73 -5.13
N ALA A 201 5.33 -17.92 -5.86
CA ALA A 201 5.63 -17.10 -7.04
C ALA A 201 4.53 -17.23 -8.12
N SER A 202 3.99 -18.43 -8.33
CA SER A 202 2.87 -18.66 -9.24
C SER A 202 1.61 -17.90 -8.84
N GLU A 203 1.26 -17.86 -7.55
CA GLU A 203 0.10 -17.10 -7.07
C GLU A 203 0.31 -15.59 -7.18
N LEU A 204 1.54 -15.10 -6.95
CA LEU A 204 1.91 -13.72 -7.25
C LEU A 204 1.66 -13.41 -8.73
N PHE A 205 2.07 -14.28 -9.65
CA PHE A 205 1.83 -14.07 -11.08
C PHE A 205 0.35 -14.08 -11.45
N ASP A 206 -0.38 -15.11 -11.04
CA ASP A 206 -1.80 -15.26 -11.38
C ASP A 206 -2.62 -14.08 -10.86
N SER A 207 -2.24 -13.51 -9.72
CA SER A 207 -2.98 -12.43 -9.09
C SER A 207 -2.49 -11.02 -9.45
N TRP A 208 -1.19 -10.82 -9.71
CA TRP A 208 -0.63 -9.49 -10.00
C TRP A 208 -0.17 -9.35 -11.45
N PHE A 209 0.77 -10.18 -11.87
CA PHE A 209 1.45 -10.01 -13.16
C PHE A 209 0.54 -10.32 -14.36
N SER A 210 -0.34 -11.32 -14.27
CA SER A 210 -1.32 -11.64 -15.31
C SER A 210 -2.30 -10.49 -15.59
N ASN A 211 -2.48 -9.62 -14.60
CA ASN A 211 -3.32 -8.42 -14.66
C ASN A 211 -2.50 -7.15 -14.98
N GLY A 212 -1.23 -7.32 -15.36
CA GLY A 212 -0.35 -6.27 -15.85
C GLY A 212 0.42 -5.48 -14.79
N ALA A 213 0.43 -5.91 -13.53
CA ALA A 213 1.25 -5.21 -12.53
C ALA A 213 2.75 -5.40 -12.80
N VAL A 214 3.54 -4.38 -12.51
CA VAL A 214 5.01 -4.42 -12.63
C VAL A 214 5.68 -4.13 -11.29
N PHE A 215 6.66 -4.93 -10.92
CA PHE A 215 7.45 -4.75 -9.70
C PHE A 215 8.86 -4.32 -10.08
N HIS A 216 9.24 -3.13 -9.63
CA HIS A 216 10.59 -2.59 -9.76
C HIS A 216 11.29 -2.74 -8.42
N LEU A 217 12.38 -3.52 -8.37
CA LEU A 217 13.22 -3.65 -7.20
C LEU A 217 14.55 -2.98 -7.52
N ASN A 218 14.90 -1.98 -6.71
CA ASN A 218 16.11 -1.19 -6.86
C ASN A 218 16.99 -1.35 -5.61
N ASP A 219 18.28 -1.07 -5.75
CA ASP A 219 19.28 -1.09 -4.69
C ASP A 219 19.40 -2.47 -4.04
N ASP A 220 19.02 -2.59 -2.76
CA ASP A 220 19.03 -3.82 -1.97
C ASP A 220 17.62 -4.31 -1.59
N ALA A 221 16.60 -3.84 -2.32
CA ALA A 221 15.21 -4.20 -2.13
C ALA A 221 14.94 -5.70 -2.25
N SER A 222 13.89 -6.16 -1.58
CA SER A 222 13.54 -7.58 -1.53
C SER A 222 12.03 -7.88 -1.60
N ILE A 223 11.72 -9.08 -2.09
CA ILE A 223 10.40 -9.71 -1.98
C ILE A 223 10.58 -11.03 -1.24
N THR A 224 9.78 -11.26 -0.21
CA THR A 224 9.69 -12.55 0.48
C THR A 224 8.43 -13.27 0.06
N LEU A 225 8.58 -14.50 -0.44
CA LEU A 225 7.50 -15.38 -0.90
C LEU A 225 7.40 -16.62 -0.03
N GLN A 226 6.27 -17.33 -0.10
CA GLN A 226 6.14 -18.67 0.46
C GLN A 226 7.15 -19.63 -0.19
N THR A 227 7.80 -20.49 0.58
CA THR A 227 8.90 -21.35 0.10
C THR A 227 8.45 -22.59 -0.67
N SER A 228 7.18 -22.97 -0.61
CA SER A 228 6.65 -24.11 -1.38
C SER A 228 6.44 -23.74 -2.84
N GLY A 229 6.68 -24.66 -3.77
CA GLY A 229 6.43 -24.47 -5.20
C GLY A 229 7.71 -24.36 -6.02
N ASN A 230 7.59 -24.02 -7.31
CA ASN A 230 8.72 -23.91 -8.21
C ASN A 230 9.16 -22.45 -8.42
N ASN A 231 9.30 -21.72 -7.31
CA ASN A 231 9.48 -20.26 -7.34
C ASN A 231 10.67 -19.79 -8.18
N ILE A 232 11.75 -20.58 -8.26
CA ILE A 232 12.95 -20.19 -9.02
C ILE A 232 12.67 -20.07 -10.52
N ASP A 233 11.98 -21.05 -11.11
CA ASP A 233 11.65 -21.06 -12.54
C ASP A 233 10.57 -20.02 -12.84
N ASP A 234 9.63 -19.84 -11.92
CA ASP A 234 8.57 -18.83 -12.00
C ASP A 234 9.17 -17.41 -11.99
N ILE A 235 10.10 -17.10 -11.07
CA ILE A 235 10.80 -15.81 -11.02
C ILE A 235 11.52 -15.52 -12.34
N ALA A 236 12.25 -16.50 -12.89
CA ALA A 236 12.95 -16.35 -14.16
C ALA A 236 11.97 -16.07 -15.32
N THR A 237 10.81 -16.73 -15.30
CA THR A 237 9.75 -16.55 -16.30
C THR A 237 9.17 -15.13 -16.25
N TYR A 238 8.88 -14.59 -15.07
CA TYR A 238 8.25 -13.27 -14.91
C TYR A 238 9.19 -12.13 -15.22
N HIS A 239 10.46 -12.31 -14.89
CA HIS A 239 11.53 -11.41 -15.26
C HIS A 239 11.67 -11.33 -16.79
N ALA A 240 11.71 -12.46 -17.49
CA ALA A 240 11.75 -12.50 -18.96
C ALA A 240 10.49 -11.89 -19.62
N ALA A 241 9.35 -11.91 -18.93
CA ALA A 241 8.11 -11.28 -19.38
C ALA A 241 8.03 -9.77 -19.10
N GLY A 242 8.99 -9.20 -18.37
CA GLY A 242 9.05 -7.76 -18.06
C GLY A 242 8.19 -7.31 -16.88
N TYR A 243 7.60 -8.24 -16.12
CA TYR A 243 6.78 -7.92 -14.93
C TYR A 243 7.61 -7.72 -13.66
N LEU A 244 8.87 -8.17 -13.70
CA LEU A 244 9.85 -7.97 -12.65
C LEU A 244 11.06 -7.25 -13.25
N VAL A 245 11.37 -6.06 -12.72
CA VAL A 245 12.48 -5.22 -13.17
C VAL A 245 13.45 -5.06 -12.00
N LEU A 246 14.72 -5.41 -12.22
CA LEU A 246 15.74 -5.45 -11.16
C LEU A 246 16.84 -4.45 -11.49
N ASN A 247 17.02 -3.39 -10.68
CA ASN A 247 17.92 -2.26 -10.96
C ASN A 247 17.76 -1.71 -12.39
N GLY A 248 16.52 -1.54 -12.84
CA GLY A 248 16.19 -1.08 -14.19
C GLY A 248 16.43 -2.10 -15.32
N LYS A 249 16.84 -3.34 -15.01
CA LYS A 249 17.11 -4.39 -16.00
C LYS A 249 15.96 -5.39 -16.11
N THR A 250 15.48 -5.60 -17.33
CA THR A 250 14.54 -6.68 -17.69
C THR A 250 15.27 -7.96 -18.13
N ASP A 251 16.61 -7.96 -18.14
CA ASP A 251 17.50 -9.07 -18.53
C ASP A 251 18.56 -9.40 -17.45
N ALA A 252 18.31 -8.99 -16.20
CA ALA A 252 19.04 -9.37 -14.99
C ALA A 252 19.31 -10.88 -14.86
N VAL A 253 20.50 -11.22 -14.37
CA VAL A 253 21.00 -12.59 -14.25
C VAL A 253 21.08 -13.02 -12.78
N LYS A 254 20.57 -14.22 -12.48
CA LYS A 254 20.66 -14.80 -11.12
C LYS A 254 22.13 -14.92 -10.67
N ASP A 255 22.37 -14.65 -9.40
CA ASP A 255 23.67 -14.64 -8.72
C ASP A 255 24.64 -13.57 -9.26
N VAL A 256 24.15 -12.67 -10.11
CA VAL A 256 24.88 -11.51 -10.64
C VAL A 256 24.17 -10.20 -10.29
N ASP A 257 22.89 -10.10 -10.64
CA ASP A 257 22.04 -8.92 -10.40
C ASP A 257 21.05 -9.14 -9.25
N TYR A 258 20.75 -10.39 -8.89
CA TYR A 258 19.88 -10.74 -7.78
C TYR A 258 20.22 -12.11 -7.20
N THR A 259 19.76 -12.39 -5.98
CA THR A 259 19.79 -13.69 -5.34
C THR A 259 18.37 -14.18 -5.05
N TYR A 260 18.19 -15.49 -5.02
CA TYR A 260 16.97 -16.12 -4.51
C TYR A 260 17.34 -17.25 -3.55
N ASN A 261 16.95 -17.10 -2.28
CA ASN A 261 17.17 -18.12 -1.26
C ASN A 261 15.93 -19.02 -1.17
N VAL A 262 16.08 -20.30 -1.54
CA VAL A 262 14.99 -21.29 -1.55
C VAL A 262 14.50 -21.65 -0.15
N ASP A 263 15.34 -21.54 0.87
CA ASP A 263 15.00 -21.90 2.25
C ASP A 263 14.20 -20.81 2.95
N THR A 264 14.42 -19.55 2.57
CA THR A 264 13.74 -18.38 3.16
C THR A 264 12.70 -17.74 2.23
N GLY A 265 12.69 -18.09 0.95
CA GLY A 265 11.78 -17.51 -0.05
C GLY A 265 12.12 -16.07 -0.43
N VAL A 266 13.32 -15.59 -0.07
CA VAL A 266 13.73 -14.20 -0.27
C VAL A 266 14.38 -14.05 -1.65
N LEU A 267 13.73 -13.25 -2.50
CA LEU A 267 14.31 -12.66 -3.70
C LEU A 267 14.89 -11.29 -3.32
N GLN A 268 16.19 -11.09 -3.53
CA GLN A 268 16.86 -9.84 -3.18
C GLN A 268 17.74 -9.35 -4.32
N VAL A 269 17.65 -8.06 -4.62
CA VAL A 269 18.53 -7.41 -5.60
C VAL A 269 19.96 -7.38 -5.05
N ILE A 270 20.94 -7.66 -5.91
CA ILE A 270 22.34 -7.40 -5.59
C ILE A 270 22.58 -5.93 -5.94
N PRO A 271 22.85 -5.06 -4.96
CA PRO A 271 23.07 -3.65 -5.24
C PRO A 271 24.24 -3.50 -6.20
N GLU A 272 24.09 -2.62 -7.20
CA GLU A 272 25.21 -2.32 -8.07
C GLU A 272 26.34 -1.78 -7.20
N PRO A 273 27.58 -2.28 -7.36
CA PRO A 273 28.70 -1.76 -6.60
C PRO A 273 28.76 -0.27 -6.89
N ALA A 274 28.76 0.55 -5.83
CA ALA A 274 28.85 1.99 -5.96
C ALA A 274 29.91 2.29 -7.00
N THR A 275 29.49 2.83 -8.14
CA THR A 275 30.43 3.23 -9.17
C THR A 275 31.17 4.39 -8.53
N LEU A 276 32.31 4.09 -7.88
CA LEU A 276 33.26 5.09 -7.47
C LEU A 276 33.56 5.84 -8.76
N GLY A 277 32.97 7.02 -8.90
CA GLY A 277 33.30 7.96 -9.95
C GLY A 277 34.78 8.22 -9.80
N LEU A 278 35.58 7.46 -10.55
CA LEU A 278 37.00 7.60 -10.58
C LEU A 278 37.24 8.92 -11.31
N PHE A 279 37.23 10.03 -10.57
CA PHE A 279 37.84 11.26 -11.04
C PHE A 279 39.33 10.94 -11.17
N MET A 280 39.75 10.50 -12.36
CA MET A 280 41.15 10.49 -12.74
C MET A 280 41.64 11.95 -12.79
N VAL A 281 42.02 12.49 -11.64
CA VAL A 281 43.02 13.56 -11.61
C VAL A 281 44.36 12.86 -11.65
N GLY A 282 44.95 12.87 -12.85
CA GLY A 282 46.37 12.76 -13.16
C GLY A 282 47.28 11.92 -12.26
N THR A 283 47.91 10.95 -12.93
CA THR A 283 49.25 10.38 -12.68
C THR A 283 49.39 9.21 -11.69
N VAL A 284 49.54 8.03 -12.32
CA VAL A 284 50.26 6.81 -11.87
C VAL A 284 49.51 5.84 -10.95
N GLY A 285 48.94 4.80 -11.60
CA GLY A 285 49.16 3.40 -11.20
C GLY A 285 48.16 2.75 -10.23
N VAL A 286 47.18 2.03 -10.78
CA VAL A 286 47.07 0.55 -10.82
C VAL A 286 45.68 0.23 -11.37
N LEU A 287 45.66 -0.38 -12.56
CA LEU A 287 44.47 -0.72 -13.31
C LEU A 287 44.06 -2.16 -12.99
N ALA A 288 42.97 -2.34 -12.24
CA ALA A 288 42.27 -3.62 -12.16
C ALA A 288 41.14 -3.63 -13.20
N VAL A 289 41.43 -4.04 -14.44
CA VAL A 289 40.38 -4.35 -15.43
C VAL A 289 39.80 -5.72 -15.11
N ARG A 290 38.49 -5.79 -14.84
CA ARG A 290 37.76 -7.06 -14.81
C ARG A 290 37.67 -7.58 -16.25
N HIS A 291 38.50 -8.55 -16.61
CA HIS A 291 38.40 -9.26 -17.89
C HIS A 291 37.12 -10.12 -17.87
N ARG A 292 36.12 -9.75 -18.68
CA ARG A 292 34.95 -10.57 -18.97
C ARG A 292 35.40 -11.69 -19.92
N LEU A 293 35.73 -12.87 -19.39
CA LEU A 293 35.94 -14.05 -20.22
C LEU A 293 34.56 -14.51 -20.73
N MET A 294 34.25 -14.16 -21.98
CA MET A 294 33.23 -14.84 -22.75
C MET A 294 33.81 -16.20 -23.18
N ASP A 295 33.49 -17.27 -22.46
CA ASP A 295 33.68 -18.61 -23.00
C ASP A 295 32.58 -18.91 -24.01
N ARG A 296 32.96 -18.93 -25.29
CA ARG A 296 32.22 -19.60 -26.34
C ARG A 296 32.50 -21.10 -26.25
N LYS A 297 31.47 -21.91 -26.03
CA LYS A 297 31.27 -23.20 -26.70
C LYS A 297 29.81 -23.35 -27.06
#